data_AF-A0A9X1T4T8-F1
#
_entry.id   AF-A0A9X1T4T8-F1
#
_cell.length_a   1.000
_cell.length_b   1.000
_cell.length_c   1.000
_cell.angle_alpha   90.00
_cell.angle_beta   90.00
_cell.angle_gamma   90.00
#
_symmetry.space_group_name_H-M   'P 1'
#
loop_
_entity.id
_entity.type
_entity.pdbx_description
1 polymer ?
#
loop_
_entity_poly.entity_id
_entity_poly.type
_entity_poly.pdbx_seq_one_letter_code
_entity_poly.pdbx_strand_id
1 'polypeptide(L)'
;MVRSIPSSGNENEPRTGILIPASIHEPVQLIEVGDGYEKAWRAGATRWALENPQAVLVTHAVDAMQAVEFNRRATVLAWIHNSDMYRQRQQVGGAALLVGPQEVDGDVSAAPEQLVNAIIPNGRLQMQFQDAQQGPWLVVGSDDDWYTAYEWMLQYLYRASRTTLKLRVRLVPTLSQGELEDVGGIARSRLQQESENPQVQGSIRVLSCTGIDDLAQQIRDGSLLAGDGFHWRDLCLLNLVDDGEHWLAIRRGYGVPVPPLSGLVEEGQFTELITRLLSATRRKLRAGRY
;
A
#
# COMPACT_ATOMS: atom_id res chain seq x y z
N MET A 1 30.10 15.10 12.63
CA MET A 1 29.41 14.24 13.62
C MET A 1 28.12 14.92 14.04
N VAL A 2 27.02 14.58 13.38
CA VAL A 2 25.68 15.05 13.76
C VAL A 2 25.18 14.11 14.84
N ARG A 3 25.04 14.59 16.07
CA ARG A 3 24.35 13.85 17.14
C ARG A 3 22.86 13.89 16.81
N SER A 4 22.30 12.77 16.38
CA SER A 4 20.85 12.58 16.34
C SER A 4 20.31 12.73 17.76
N ILE A 5 19.40 13.68 17.93
CA ILE A 5 18.64 13.82 19.18
C ILE A 5 17.65 12.65 19.19
N PRO A 6 17.64 11.77 20.20
CA PRO A 6 16.63 10.75 20.30
C PRO A 6 15.30 11.46 20.49
N SER A 7 14.36 11.27 19.55
CA SER A 7 12.99 11.71 19.75
C SER A 7 12.48 10.96 20.97
N SER A 8 12.21 11.67 22.06
CA SER A 8 11.43 11.14 23.17
C SER A 8 10.03 10.85 22.64
N GLY A 9 9.85 9.65 22.08
CA GLY A 9 8.57 9.15 21.61
C GLY A 9 7.58 9.21 22.75
N ASN A 10 6.40 9.74 22.49
CA ASN A 10 5.28 9.68 23.42
C ASN A 10 5.03 8.21 23.76
N GLU A 11 5.35 7.79 24.99
CA GLU A 11 5.11 6.43 25.53
C GLU A 11 3.62 6.03 25.60
N ASN A 12 2.72 6.77 24.95
CA ASN A 12 1.26 6.58 25.04
C ASN A 12 0.51 6.75 23.71
N GLU A 13 1.19 6.80 22.55
CA GLU A 13 0.44 6.74 21.30
C GLU A 13 -0.12 5.32 21.08
N PRO A 14 -1.44 5.15 20.90
CA PRO A 14 -2.02 3.84 20.67
C PRO A 14 -1.45 3.24 19.39
N ARG A 15 -0.82 2.08 19.53
CA ARG A 15 -0.24 1.35 18.40
C ARG A 15 -1.29 0.43 17.83
N THR A 16 -1.50 0.47 16.53
CA THR A 16 -2.51 -0.37 15.89
C THR A 16 -1.91 -1.67 15.39
N GLY A 17 -2.57 -2.81 15.63
CA GLY A 17 -2.20 -4.12 15.11
C GLY A 17 -3.34 -4.76 14.32
N ILE A 18 -3.04 -5.81 13.57
CA ILE A 18 -4.04 -6.61 12.85
C ILE A 18 -4.11 -8.00 13.46
N LEU A 19 -5.23 -8.34 14.08
CA LEU A 19 -5.53 -9.68 14.57
C LEU A 19 -6.07 -10.54 13.43
N ILE A 20 -5.38 -11.64 13.12
CA ILE A 20 -5.76 -12.62 12.11
C ILE A 20 -6.19 -13.91 12.84
N PRO A 21 -7.50 -14.14 13.05
CA PRO A 21 -7.98 -15.36 13.68
C PRO A 21 -7.59 -16.62 12.91
N ALA A 22 -7.44 -17.74 13.61
CA ALA A 22 -7.16 -19.04 13.01
C ALA A 22 -8.31 -19.49 12.09
N SER A 23 -9.54 -19.37 12.60
CA SER A 23 -10.74 -19.69 11.84
C SER A 23 -10.96 -18.72 10.68
N ILE A 24 -11.20 -19.27 9.49
CA ILE A 24 -11.51 -18.48 8.29
C ILE A 24 -12.86 -17.76 8.37
N HIS A 25 -13.76 -18.22 9.24
CA HIS A 25 -15.09 -17.64 9.42
C HIS A 25 -15.09 -16.41 10.32
N GLU A 26 -14.02 -16.20 11.09
CA GLU A 26 -13.85 -15.01 11.92
C GLU A 26 -13.15 -13.91 11.11
N PRO A 27 -13.69 -12.68 11.09
CA PRO A 27 -13.10 -11.59 10.33
C PRO A 27 -11.77 -11.16 10.94
N VAL A 28 -10.88 -10.65 10.09
CA VAL A 28 -9.66 -9.97 10.54
C VAL A 28 -10.05 -8.66 11.22
N GLN A 29 -9.35 -8.29 12.29
CA GLN A 29 -9.69 -7.12 13.11
C GLN A 29 -8.52 -6.18 13.25
N LEU A 30 -8.81 -4.88 13.18
CA LEU A 30 -7.88 -3.85 13.61
C LEU A 30 -8.02 -3.66 15.12
N ILE A 31 -6.93 -3.80 15.86
CA ILE A 31 -6.93 -3.73 17.33
C ILE A 31 -5.93 -2.70 17.82
N GLU A 32 -6.17 -2.16 19.01
CA GLU A 32 -5.16 -1.38 19.74
C GLU A 32 -4.24 -2.33 20.51
N VAL A 33 -2.94 -2.21 20.27
CA VAL A 33 -1.86 -2.96 20.91
C VAL A 33 -1.27 -2.07 22.00
N GLY A 34 -1.75 -2.26 23.24
CA GLY A 34 -1.13 -1.66 24.42
C GLY A 34 -0.17 -2.61 25.12
N ASP A 35 0.58 -2.09 26.12
CA ASP A 35 1.59 -2.84 26.88
C ASP A 35 1.11 -4.18 27.44
N GLY A 36 -0.13 -4.23 27.93
CA GLY A 36 -0.73 -5.45 28.49
C GLY A 36 -0.99 -6.52 27.43
N TYR A 37 -1.43 -6.09 26.24
CA TYR A 37 -1.66 -6.96 25.10
C TYR A 37 -0.33 -7.50 24.57
N GLU A 38 0.69 -6.65 24.49
CA GLU A 38 2.00 -7.06 24.04
C GLU A 38 2.68 -8.02 25.03
N LYS A 39 2.59 -7.77 26.34
CA LYS A 39 3.11 -8.70 27.36
C LYS A 39 2.47 -10.08 27.30
N ALA A 40 1.15 -10.15 27.06
CA ALA A 40 0.43 -11.42 26.94
C ALA A 40 0.90 -12.25 25.74
N TRP A 41 1.25 -11.58 24.64
CA TRP A 41 1.81 -12.25 23.46
C TRP A 41 3.32 -12.47 23.55
N ARG A 42 4.09 -11.63 24.25
CA ARG A 42 5.56 -11.77 24.40
C ARG A 42 5.97 -13.04 25.12
N ALA A 43 5.17 -13.53 26.07
CA ALA A 43 5.48 -14.72 26.85
C ALA A 43 5.35 -15.98 25.99
N GLY A 44 6.45 -16.41 25.36
CA GLY A 44 6.49 -17.61 24.53
C GLY A 44 5.75 -17.44 23.20
N ALA A 45 5.89 -16.30 22.52
CA ALA A 45 5.49 -16.20 21.11
C ALA A 45 6.64 -16.53 20.17
N THR A 46 6.27 -17.08 19.01
CA THR A 46 7.12 -17.09 17.83
C THR A 46 6.90 -15.80 17.05
N ARG A 47 8.00 -15.19 16.58
CA ARG A 47 7.96 -13.96 15.77
C ARG A 47 8.50 -14.24 14.39
N TRP A 48 7.77 -13.80 13.39
CA TRP A 48 8.10 -13.95 11.99
C TRP A 48 8.28 -12.57 11.40
N ALA A 49 9.51 -12.22 11.04
CA ALA A 49 9.75 -11.00 10.29
C ALA A 49 9.07 -11.12 8.92
N LEU A 50 8.49 -10.03 8.44
CA LEU A 50 8.08 -9.84 7.05
C LEU A 50 9.04 -8.83 6.42
N GLU A 51 9.47 -9.06 5.19
CA GLU A 51 10.50 -8.24 4.54
C GLU A 51 9.91 -7.03 3.81
N ASN A 52 8.74 -7.18 3.18
CA ASN A 52 8.19 -6.18 2.26
C ASN A 52 6.65 -6.08 2.33
N PRO A 53 6.07 -5.09 3.04
CA PRO A 53 6.76 -4.12 3.89
C PRO A 53 7.31 -4.78 5.17
N GLN A 54 8.23 -4.08 5.85
CA GLN A 54 8.76 -4.54 7.12
C GLN A 54 7.65 -4.59 8.17
N ALA A 55 7.46 -5.76 8.75
CA ALA A 55 6.45 -6.02 9.78
C ALA A 55 6.84 -7.26 10.59
N VAL A 56 6.12 -7.54 11.66
CA VAL A 56 6.29 -8.77 12.44
C VAL A 56 4.93 -9.43 12.60
N LEU A 57 4.88 -10.72 12.26
CA LEU A 57 3.76 -11.59 12.62
C LEU A 57 4.12 -12.33 13.91
N VAL A 58 3.36 -12.06 14.96
CA VAL A 58 3.51 -12.67 16.30
C VAL A 58 2.48 -13.79 16.41
N THR A 59 2.91 -14.97 16.81
CA THR A 59 2.07 -16.17 16.93
C THR A 59 2.35 -16.81 18.29
N HIS A 60 1.37 -17.45 18.92
CA HIS A 60 1.66 -18.26 20.12
C HIS A 60 2.68 -19.36 19.76
N ALA A 61 3.66 -19.64 20.64
CA ALA A 61 4.68 -20.65 20.36
C ALA A 61 4.02 -22.01 20.16
N VAL A 62 4.36 -22.62 19.02
CA VAL A 62 3.88 -23.93 18.59
C VAL A 62 4.83 -24.99 19.15
N ASP A 63 5.01 -25.03 20.47
CA ASP A 63 5.78 -26.11 21.10
C ASP A 63 4.96 -27.42 21.15
N ALA A 64 3.66 -27.36 20.81
CA ALA A 64 2.78 -28.51 20.70
C ALA A 64 2.08 -28.55 19.33
N MET A 65 2.75 -29.10 18.31
CA MET A 65 2.21 -29.32 16.95
C MET A 65 0.91 -30.17 16.86
N GLN A 66 0.29 -30.58 17.98
CA GLN A 66 -0.80 -31.56 17.96
C GLN A 66 -2.20 -31.02 18.26
N ALA A 67 -2.39 -29.74 18.61
CA ALA A 67 -3.72 -29.26 19.04
C ALA A 67 -4.15 -27.85 18.59
N VAL A 68 -3.35 -27.13 17.82
CA VAL A 68 -3.69 -25.75 17.41
C VAL A 68 -4.24 -25.73 15.98
N GLU A 69 -5.35 -25.04 15.76
CA GLU A 69 -5.96 -24.84 14.44
C GLU A 69 -4.96 -24.17 13.48
N PHE A 70 -4.89 -24.65 12.24
CA PHE A 70 -4.01 -24.10 11.20
C PHE A 70 -4.55 -22.75 10.69
N ASN A 71 -3.73 -21.70 10.77
CA ASN A 71 -4.08 -20.37 10.28
C ASN A 71 -3.56 -20.17 8.86
N ARG A 72 -4.40 -20.54 7.88
CA ARG A 72 -4.06 -20.46 6.45
C ARG A 72 -3.82 -19.02 5.99
N ARG A 73 -4.59 -18.05 6.51
CA ARG A 73 -4.48 -16.62 6.18
C ARG A 73 -3.13 -16.05 6.61
N ALA A 74 -2.75 -16.28 7.86
CA ALA A 74 -1.47 -15.82 8.40
C ALA A 74 -0.27 -16.52 7.72
N THR A 75 -0.42 -17.81 7.39
CA THR A 75 0.61 -18.57 6.67
C THR A 75 0.85 -18.02 5.26
N VAL A 76 -0.22 -17.73 4.51
CA VAL A 76 -0.12 -17.13 3.17
C VAL A 76 0.54 -15.76 3.23
N LEU A 77 0.14 -14.93 4.20
CA LEU A 77 0.75 -13.62 4.45
C LEU A 77 2.26 -13.75 4.74
N ALA A 78 2.65 -14.69 5.61
CA ALA A 78 4.04 -14.93 5.93
C ALA A 78 4.85 -15.40 4.71
N TRP A 79 4.30 -16.27 3.88
CA TRP A 79 5.00 -16.80 2.70
C TRP A 79 5.17 -15.77 1.58
N ILE A 80 4.18 -14.89 1.38
CA ILE A 80 4.21 -13.95 0.27
C ILE A 80 5.17 -12.78 0.53
N HIS A 81 5.30 -12.36 1.80
CA HIS A 81 6.13 -11.23 2.20
C HIS A 81 7.56 -11.60 2.64
N ASN A 82 7.93 -12.88 2.58
CA ASN A 82 9.29 -13.35 2.85
C ASN A 82 9.95 -13.95 1.60
N SER A 83 11.28 -13.82 1.54
CA SER A 83 12.10 -14.41 0.49
C SER A 83 12.10 -15.95 0.54
N ASP A 84 12.53 -16.57 -0.57
CA ASP A 84 12.32 -17.98 -0.95
C ASP A 84 12.68 -19.06 0.10
N MET A 85 13.45 -18.75 1.16
CA MET A 85 13.82 -19.74 2.18
C MET A 85 12.66 -20.14 3.11
N TYR A 86 11.64 -19.32 3.28
CA TYR A 86 10.52 -19.58 4.21
C TYR A 86 9.28 -20.18 3.54
N ARG A 87 9.18 -20.06 2.21
CA ARG A 87 8.02 -20.54 1.47
C ARG A 87 7.89 -22.06 1.64
N GLN A 88 6.70 -22.52 2.04
CA GLN A 88 6.29 -23.93 2.13
C GLN A 88 6.91 -24.78 3.25
N ARG A 89 7.80 -24.25 4.09
CA ARG A 89 8.42 -25.04 5.18
C ARG A 89 7.74 -24.92 6.52
N GLN A 90 6.95 -23.86 6.67
CA GLN A 90 6.58 -23.37 7.98
C GLN A 90 5.15 -22.85 7.94
N GLN A 91 4.35 -23.29 8.90
CA GLN A 91 2.93 -23.02 9.00
C GLN A 91 2.64 -22.24 10.28
N VAL A 92 1.71 -21.31 10.21
CA VAL A 92 1.24 -20.56 11.37
C VAL A 92 0.07 -21.33 11.99
N GLY A 93 0.22 -21.71 13.25
CA GLY A 93 -0.86 -22.27 14.07
C GLY A 93 -1.47 -21.19 14.96
N GLY A 94 -2.79 -21.25 15.14
CA GLY A 94 -3.54 -20.38 16.04
C GLY A 94 -3.74 -18.97 15.51
N ALA A 95 -4.33 -18.11 16.33
CA ALA A 95 -4.44 -16.70 15.98
C ALA A 95 -3.05 -16.07 15.82
N ALA A 96 -2.95 -15.10 14.93
CA ALA A 96 -1.73 -14.35 14.69
C ALA A 96 -1.98 -12.86 14.82
N LEU A 97 -0.98 -12.13 15.32
CA LEU A 97 -1.01 -10.69 15.45
C LEU A 97 0.05 -10.10 14.52
N LEU A 98 -0.38 -9.27 13.57
CA LEU A 98 0.53 -8.52 12.70
C LEU A 98 0.72 -7.11 13.26
N VAL A 99 1.99 -6.73 13.44
CA VAL A 99 2.42 -5.42 13.94
C VAL A 99 3.54 -4.88 13.05
N GLY A 100 3.96 -3.64 13.31
CA GLY A 100 5.09 -3.02 12.63
C GLY A 100 6.43 -3.69 12.93
N PRO A 101 7.53 -3.19 12.35
CA PRO A 101 8.87 -3.65 12.69
C PRO A 101 9.14 -3.52 14.20
N GLN A 102 9.99 -4.41 14.69
CA GLN A 102 10.49 -4.37 16.06
C GLN A 102 11.51 -3.23 16.20
N GLU A 103 11.36 -2.42 17.24
CA GLU A 103 12.25 -1.35 17.62
C GLU A 103 13.44 -1.87 18.46
N VAL A 104 14.43 -1.00 18.69
CA VAL A 104 15.71 -1.38 19.34
C VAL A 104 15.53 -1.83 20.79
N ASP A 105 14.53 -1.30 21.49
CA ASP A 105 14.16 -1.67 22.86
C ASP A 105 13.34 -2.97 22.93
N GLY A 106 12.98 -3.53 21.77
CA GLY A 106 12.19 -4.74 21.63
C GLY A 106 10.68 -4.51 21.54
N ASP A 107 10.22 -3.26 21.57
CA ASP A 107 8.85 -2.85 21.26
C ASP A 107 8.51 -3.08 19.80
N VAL A 108 7.22 -3.09 19.49
CA VAL A 108 6.73 -3.18 18.11
C VAL A 108 6.00 -1.89 17.77
N SER A 109 6.26 -1.38 16.57
CA SER A 109 5.53 -0.22 16.04
C SER A 109 4.15 -0.63 15.51
N ALA A 110 3.33 0.35 15.11
CA ALA A 110 2.03 0.09 14.49
C ALA A 110 2.17 -0.70 13.17
N ALA A 111 1.18 -1.54 12.86
CA ALA A 111 1.12 -2.27 11.60
C ALA A 111 1.27 -1.31 10.41
N PRO A 112 2.07 -1.65 9.39
CA PRO A 112 2.29 -0.76 8.25
C PRO A 112 0.97 -0.42 7.57
N GLU A 113 0.73 0.88 7.29
CA GLU A 113 -0.49 1.36 6.62
C GLU A 113 -0.78 0.58 5.32
N GLN A 114 0.27 0.16 4.61
CA GLN A 114 0.18 -0.65 3.40
C GLN A 114 -0.49 -2.01 3.66
N LEU A 115 -0.15 -2.71 4.75
CA LEU A 115 -0.76 -3.98 5.13
C LEU A 115 -2.15 -3.78 5.72
N VAL A 116 -2.37 -2.71 6.49
CA VAL A 116 -3.71 -2.35 6.99
C VAL A 116 -4.68 -2.16 5.83
N ASN A 117 -4.30 -1.32 4.86
CA ASN A 117 -5.12 -1.03 3.69
C ASN A 117 -5.33 -2.24 2.77
N ALA A 118 -4.34 -3.16 2.71
CA ALA A 118 -4.46 -4.38 1.93
C ALA A 118 -5.36 -5.43 2.59
N ILE A 119 -5.21 -5.66 3.90
CA ILE A 119 -5.85 -6.76 4.64
C ILE A 119 -7.25 -6.38 5.14
N ILE A 120 -7.48 -5.11 5.42
CA ILE A 120 -8.79 -4.57 5.82
C ILE A 120 -9.24 -3.59 4.73
N PRO A 121 -9.50 -4.10 3.50
CA PRO A 121 -9.75 -3.23 2.37
C PRO A 121 -11.12 -2.56 2.48
N ASN A 122 -11.18 -1.31 2.02
CA ASN A 122 -12.42 -0.58 1.79
C ASN A 122 -12.83 -0.62 0.31
N GLY A 123 -12.59 -1.73 -0.38
CA GLY A 123 -12.86 -1.86 -1.81
C GLY A 123 -12.04 -2.96 -2.49
N ARG A 124 -11.94 -2.86 -3.82
CA ARG A 124 -11.20 -3.81 -4.65
C ARG A 124 -9.69 -3.60 -4.51
N LEU A 125 -8.91 -4.68 -4.62
CA LEU A 125 -7.46 -4.71 -4.50
C LEU A 125 -6.83 -4.99 -5.86
N GLN A 126 -5.84 -4.19 -6.26
CA GLN A 126 -4.95 -4.49 -7.38
C GLN A 126 -3.80 -5.39 -6.92
N MET A 127 -3.58 -6.48 -7.65
CA MET A 127 -2.40 -7.32 -7.53
C MET A 127 -1.29 -6.74 -8.39
N GLN A 128 -0.18 -6.36 -7.77
CA GLN A 128 0.94 -5.73 -8.46
C GLN A 128 2.24 -6.51 -8.24
N PHE A 129 3.02 -6.66 -9.31
CA PHE A 129 4.35 -7.28 -9.28
C PHE A 129 5.43 -6.31 -9.75
N GLN A 130 6.62 -6.45 -9.18
CA GLN A 130 7.81 -5.72 -9.58
C GLN A 130 8.98 -6.69 -9.70
N ASP A 131 9.77 -6.58 -10.76
CA ASP A 131 11.08 -7.24 -10.81
C ASP A 131 11.98 -6.65 -9.72
N ALA A 132 12.74 -7.49 -9.00
CA ALA A 132 13.73 -7.07 -8.02
C ALA A 132 14.79 -6.11 -8.60
N GLN A 133 14.97 -6.06 -9.92
CA GLN A 133 15.79 -5.05 -10.60
C GLN A 133 15.16 -3.65 -10.68
N GLN A 134 14.11 -3.38 -9.90
CA GLN A 134 13.45 -2.07 -9.77
C GLN A 134 12.73 -1.59 -11.05
N GLY A 135 12.15 -2.52 -11.82
CA GLY A 135 11.24 -2.15 -12.91
C GLY A 135 9.95 -1.49 -12.41
N PRO A 136 9.06 -1.01 -13.30
CA PRO A 136 7.76 -0.48 -12.90
C PRO A 136 6.89 -1.57 -12.27
N TRP A 137 5.94 -1.16 -11.42
CA TRP A 137 4.92 -2.09 -10.91
C TRP A 137 3.95 -2.45 -12.04
N LEU A 138 3.77 -3.75 -12.28
CA LEU A 138 2.85 -4.29 -13.26
C LEU A 138 1.58 -4.78 -12.56
N VAL A 139 0.43 -4.32 -13.03
CA VAL A 139 -0.87 -4.84 -12.59
C VAL A 139 -1.14 -6.16 -13.28
N VAL A 140 -1.33 -7.23 -12.50
CA VAL A 140 -1.57 -8.60 -13.03
C VAL A 140 -2.99 -9.08 -12.82
N GLY A 141 -3.78 -8.36 -12.02
CA GLY A 141 -5.19 -8.64 -11.79
C GLY A 141 -5.72 -7.86 -10.60
N SER A 142 -6.93 -8.22 -10.18
CA SER A 142 -7.56 -7.62 -9.01
C SER A 142 -8.57 -8.57 -8.38
N ASP A 143 -8.83 -8.39 -7.09
CA ASP A 143 -9.75 -9.18 -6.29
C ASP A 143 -10.41 -8.31 -5.21
N ASP A 144 -11.53 -8.74 -4.65
CA ASP A 144 -12.20 -8.05 -3.54
C ASP A 144 -11.78 -8.65 -2.18
N ASP A 145 -11.18 -9.84 -2.18
CA ASP A 145 -10.68 -10.52 -0.98
C ASP A 145 -9.14 -10.60 -1.00
N TRP A 146 -8.52 -10.00 0.03
CA TRP A 146 -7.05 -9.92 0.14
C TRP A 146 -6.39 -11.30 0.21
N TYR A 147 -7.08 -12.25 0.86
CA TYR A 147 -6.55 -13.58 1.08
C TYR A 147 -6.53 -14.36 -0.24
N THR A 148 -7.64 -14.35 -0.99
CA THR A 148 -7.74 -14.93 -2.33
C THR A 148 -6.72 -14.31 -3.28
N ALA A 149 -6.55 -12.99 -3.25
CA ALA A 149 -5.55 -12.29 -4.04
C ALA A 149 -4.11 -12.76 -3.72
N TYR A 150 -3.74 -12.85 -2.44
CA TYR A 150 -2.42 -13.35 -2.05
C TYR A 150 -2.23 -14.84 -2.38
N GLU A 151 -3.25 -15.68 -2.25
CA GLU A 151 -3.16 -17.08 -2.70
C GLU A 151 -2.86 -17.18 -4.19
N TRP A 152 -3.57 -16.39 -5.01
CA TRP A 152 -3.32 -16.34 -6.44
C TRP A 152 -1.90 -15.86 -6.74
N MET A 153 -1.45 -14.79 -6.08
CA MET A 153 -0.10 -14.25 -6.25
C MET A 153 0.98 -15.24 -5.82
N LEU A 154 0.77 -16.01 -4.75
CA LEU A 154 1.67 -17.09 -4.35
C LEU A 154 1.76 -18.19 -5.41
N GLN A 155 0.62 -18.60 -5.99
CA GLN A 155 0.61 -19.58 -7.07
C GLN A 155 1.36 -19.06 -8.31
N TYR A 156 1.20 -17.77 -8.63
CA TYR A 156 1.94 -17.13 -9.70
C TYR A 156 3.44 -17.13 -9.41
N LEU A 157 3.86 -16.69 -8.23
CA LEU A 157 5.25 -16.68 -7.78
C LEU A 157 5.87 -18.07 -7.85
N TYR A 158 5.14 -19.12 -7.46
CA TYR A 158 5.62 -20.49 -7.56
C TYR A 158 5.86 -20.96 -9.01
N ARG A 159 5.05 -20.48 -9.96
CA ARG A 159 5.26 -20.76 -11.39
C ARG A 159 6.42 -19.94 -11.95
N ALA A 160 6.53 -18.67 -11.55
CA ALA A 160 7.56 -17.74 -11.99
C ALA A 160 8.95 -18.03 -11.39
N SER A 161 9.05 -18.60 -10.19
CA SER A 161 10.34 -18.93 -9.56
C SER A 161 11.17 -19.94 -10.35
N ARG A 162 10.54 -20.67 -11.28
CA ARG A 162 11.23 -21.54 -12.26
C ARG A 162 12.08 -20.77 -13.28
N THR A 163 11.91 -19.44 -13.39
CA THR A 163 12.59 -18.60 -14.39
C THR A 163 13.64 -17.67 -13.79
N THR A 164 14.16 -17.94 -12.58
CA THR A 164 15.18 -17.13 -11.86
C THR A 164 14.78 -15.68 -11.51
N LEU A 165 13.57 -15.26 -11.85
CA LEU A 165 13.10 -13.90 -11.57
C LEU A 165 12.76 -13.78 -10.08
N LYS A 166 13.39 -12.82 -9.41
CA LYS A 166 13.00 -12.41 -8.07
C LYS A 166 11.91 -11.36 -8.22
N LEU A 167 10.69 -11.71 -7.86
CA LEU A 167 9.55 -10.79 -7.93
C LEU A 167 9.19 -10.28 -6.54
N ARG A 168 9.02 -8.97 -6.43
CA ARG A 168 8.34 -8.32 -5.30
C ARG A 168 6.86 -8.22 -5.64
N VAL A 169 6.03 -8.32 -4.62
CA VAL A 169 4.59 -8.35 -4.80
C VAL A 169 3.89 -7.50 -3.76
N ARG A 170 2.75 -6.91 -4.12
CA ARG A 170 1.91 -6.15 -3.19
C ARG A 170 0.45 -6.16 -3.62
N LEU A 171 -0.42 -5.93 -2.64
CA LEU A 171 -1.81 -5.57 -2.85
C LEU A 171 -1.97 -4.09 -2.56
N VAL A 172 -2.69 -3.40 -3.44
CA VAL A 172 -2.97 -1.97 -3.27
C VAL A 172 -4.46 -1.73 -3.51
N PRO A 173 -5.18 -1.02 -2.62
CA PRO A 173 -6.56 -0.62 -2.87
C PRO A 173 -6.67 0.16 -4.18
N THR A 174 -7.71 -0.14 -4.95
CA THR A 174 -7.98 0.53 -6.21
C THR A 174 -9.26 1.35 -6.15
N LEU A 175 -9.34 2.34 -7.03
CA LEU A 175 -10.56 3.10 -7.22
C LEU A 175 -11.66 2.17 -7.75
N SER A 176 -12.85 2.28 -7.18
CA SER A 176 -14.05 1.67 -7.73
C SER A 176 -14.33 2.22 -9.14
N GLN A 177 -15.15 1.50 -9.91
CA GLN A 177 -15.53 1.96 -11.25
C GLN A 177 -16.19 3.34 -11.21
N GLY A 178 -17.05 3.61 -10.22
CA GLY A 178 -17.68 4.92 -10.06
C GLY A 178 -16.66 6.03 -9.76
N GLU A 179 -15.66 5.76 -8.92
CA GLU A 179 -14.59 6.73 -8.65
C GLU A 179 -13.72 6.99 -9.88
N LEU A 180 -13.43 5.97 -10.69
CA LEU A 180 -12.72 6.15 -11.97
C LEU A 180 -13.54 6.96 -12.98
N GLU A 181 -14.85 6.72 -13.05
CA GLU A 181 -15.78 7.48 -13.87
C GLU A 181 -15.84 8.95 -13.44
N ASP A 182 -15.88 9.22 -12.13
CA ASP A 182 -15.84 10.57 -11.55
C ASP A 182 -14.51 11.27 -11.86
N VAL A 183 -13.38 10.61 -11.65
CA VAL A 183 -12.03 11.11 -12.02
C VAL A 183 -12.01 11.48 -13.50
N GLY A 184 -12.53 10.60 -14.36
CA GLY A 184 -12.58 10.86 -15.79
C GLY A 184 -13.56 11.96 -16.20
N GLY A 185 -14.70 12.08 -15.52
CA GLY A 185 -15.64 13.18 -15.70
C GLY A 185 -14.99 14.53 -15.40
N ILE A 186 -14.28 14.62 -14.27
CA ILE A 186 -13.57 15.83 -13.84
C ILE A 186 -12.46 16.18 -14.84
N ALA A 187 -11.65 15.20 -15.24
CA ALA A 187 -10.57 15.40 -16.20
C ALA A 187 -11.08 15.91 -17.56
N ARG A 188 -12.12 15.27 -18.12
CA ARG A 188 -12.75 15.69 -19.38
C ARG A 188 -13.37 17.08 -19.27
N SER A 189 -14.07 17.37 -18.18
CA SER A 189 -14.64 18.70 -17.94
C SER A 189 -13.56 19.78 -17.88
N ARG A 190 -12.38 19.46 -17.35
CA ARG A 190 -11.26 20.41 -17.30
C ARG A 190 -10.65 20.64 -18.68
N LEU A 191 -10.38 19.57 -19.42
CA LEU A 191 -9.85 19.66 -20.78
C LEU A 191 -10.76 20.46 -21.72
N GLN A 192 -12.08 20.30 -21.59
CA GLN A 192 -13.06 21.10 -22.34
C GLN A 192 -13.01 22.60 -22.02
N GLN A 193 -12.55 22.98 -20.82
CA GLN A 193 -12.40 24.39 -20.43
C GLN A 193 -11.08 25.00 -20.92
N GLU A 194 -10.03 24.18 -21.06
CA GLU A 194 -8.66 24.64 -21.35
C GLU A 194 -8.28 24.49 -22.83
N SER A 195 -8.99 23.69 -23.63
CA SER A 195 -8.56 23.32 -24.99
C SER A 195 -9.69 23.29 -26.02
N GLU A 196 -9.38 23.73 -27.25
CA GLU A 196 -10.16 23.48 -28.48
C GLU A 196 -9.96 22.04 -29.01
N ASN A 197 -9.03 21.26 -28.46
CA ASN A 197 -8.64 19.94 -28.95
C ASN A 197 -8.21 18.98 -27.81
N PRO A 198 -9.17 18.31 -27.13
CA PRO A 198 -8.87 17.42 -26.01
C PRO A 198 -8.18 16.13 -26.48
N GLN A 199 -6.93 15.90 -26.06
CA GLN A 199 -6.16 14.69 -26.41
C GLN A 199 -6.38 13.50 -25.47
N VAL A 200 -7.05 13.67 -24.32
CA VAL A 200 -7.53 12.52 -23.52
C VAL A 200 -8.77 11.93 -24.18
N GLN A 201 -8.57 11.31 -25.34
CA GLN A 201 -9.56 10.48 -26.02
C GLN A 201 -9.43 9.00 -25.63
N GLY A 202 -8.33 8.65 -24.95
CA GLY A 202 -8.04 7.29 -24.48
C GLY A 202 -8.73 6.92 -23.15
N SER A 203 -8.64 5.64 -22.80
CA SER A 203 -9.04 5.14 -21.49
C SER A 203 -8.11 5.68 -20.41
N ILE A 204 -8.67 6.24 -19.34
CA ILE A 204 -7.91 6.63 -18.15
C ILE A 204 -7.38 5.39 -17.45
N ARG A 205 -6.09 5.38 -17.13
CA ARG A 205 -5.42 4.29 -16.41
C ARG A 205 -4.86 4.84 -15.12
N VAL A 206 -5.39 4.39 -13.99
CA VAL A 206 -4.92 4.85 -12.67
C VAL A 206 -4.22 3.70 -11.95
N LEU A 207 -2.94 3.89 -11.67
CA LEU A 207 -2.16 2.98 -10.84
C LEU A 207 -2.26 3.42 -9.38
N SER A 208 -2.60 2.49 -8.49
CA SER A 208 -2.65 2.80 -7.06
C SER A 208 -1.27 2.64 -6.41
N CYS A 209 -0.91 3.60 -5.58
CA CYS A 209 0.37 3.70 -4.88
C CYS A 209 0.21 3.46 -3.38
N THR A 210 1.28 3.03 -2.72
CA THR A 210 1.26 2.69 -1.28
C THR A 210 1.73 3.81 -0.36
N GLY A 211 2.26 4.92 -0.92
CA GLY A 211 2.83 6.04 -0.16
C GLY A 211 3.30 7.18 -1.08
N ILE A 212 3.74 8.29 -0.49
CA ILE A 212 4.32 9.43 -1.22
C ILE A 212 5.59 9.01 -1.97
N ASP A 213 6.47 8.25 -1.32
CA ASP A 213 7.72 7.81 -1.95
C ASP A 213 7.46 6.88 -3.14
N ASP A 214 6.46 6.00 -3.02
CA ASP A 214 6.03 5.12 -4.10
C ASP A 214 5.42 5.93 -5.26
N LEU A 215 4.58 6.92 -4.95
CA LEU A 215 4.01 7.84 -5.92
C LEU A 215 5.10 8.63 -6.67
N ALA A 216 6.07 9.18 -5.95
CA ALA A 216 7.22 9.87 -6.53
C ALA A 216 8.07 8.95 -7.41
N GLN A 217 8.27 7.70 -6.98
CA GLN A 217 8.99 6.70 -7.74
C GLN A 217 8.26 6.37 -9.05
N GLN A 218 6.93 6.19 -9.02
CA GLN A 218 6.15 5.92 -10.24
C GLN A 218 6.20 7.09 -11.23
N ILE A 219 6.20 8.33 -10.74
CA ILE A 219 6.35 9.53 -11.59
C ILE A 219 7.74 9.58 -12.24
N ARG A 220 8.80 9.16 -11.53
CA ARG A 220 10.16 9.09 -12.09
C ARG A 220 10.34 7.99 -13.12
N ASP A 221 9.79 6.81 -12.87
CA ASP A 221 10.03 5.61 -13.69
C ASP A 221 9.08 5.49 -14.89
N GLY A 222 7.98 6.24 -14.88
CA GLY A 222 6.90 6.10 -15.87
C GLY A 222 7.23 6.73 -17.22
N SER A 223 7.08 5.96 -18.29
CA SER A 223 6.72 6.55 -19.60
C SER A 223 5.24 6.88 -19.53
N LEU A 224 4.93 8.15 -19.27
CA LEU A 224 3.58 8.62 -19.03
C LEU A 224 2.91 8.98 -20.35
N LEU A 225 1.71 8.44 -20.57
CA LEU A 225 0.82 8.88 -21.65
C LEU A 225 -0.30 9.77 -21.10
N ALA A 226 -0.96 10.49 -21.98
CA ALA A 226 -2.18 11.21 -21.65
C ALA A 226 -3.23 10.23 -21.10
N GLY A 227 -3.83 10.57 -19.96
CA GLY A 227 -4.80 9.74 -19.26
C GLY A 227 -4.19 8.73 -18.28
N ASP A 228 -2.85 8.63 -18.19
CA ASP A 228 -2.20 7.89 -17.11
C ASP A 228 -2.26 8.70 -15.81
N GLY A 229 -2.50 8.01 -14.70
CA GLY A 229 -2.58 8.64 -13.41
C GLY A 229 -2.19 7.73 -12.27
N PHE A 230 -2.03 8.34 -11.10
CA PHE A 230 -1.62 7.70 -9.88
C PHE A 230 -2.57 8.05 -8.74
N HIS A 231 -2.89 7.09 -7.90
CA HIS A 231 -3.82 7.26 -6.80
C HIS A 231 -3.18 6.88 -5.46
N TRP A 232 -3.32 7.76 -4.46
CA TRP A 232 -2.95 7.46 -3.09
C TRP A 232 -3.92 8.17 -2.11
N ARG A 233 -4.49 7.41 -1.18
CA ARG A 233 -5.49 7.87 -0.21
C ARG A 233 -6.75 8.46 -0.88
N ASP A 234 -7.00 9.76 -0.74
CA ASP A 234 -8.12 10.45 -1.38
C ASP A 234 -7.67 11.40 -2.51
N LEU A 235 -6.44 11.22 -3.01
CA LEU A 235 -5.81 12.03 -4.05
C LEU A 235 -5.50 11.18 -5.29
N CYS A 236 -5.92 11.67 -6.45
CA CYS A 236 -5.54 11.16 -7.75
C CYS A 236 -4.75 12.23 -8.51
N LEU A 237 -3.61 11.88 -9.10
CA LEU A 237 -2.82 12.73 -9.97
C LEU A 237 -2.95 12.19 -11.38
N LEU A 238 -3.44 13.00 -12.32
CA LEU A 238 -3.70 12.56 -13.69
C LEU A 238 -2.89 13.40 -14.66
N ASN A 239 -2.11 12.74 -15.51
CA ASN A 239 -1.43 13.36 -16.63
C ASN A 239 -2.43 13.60 -17.76
N LEU A 240 -2.56 14.84 -18.21
CA LEU A 240 -3.56 15.24 -19.19
C LEU A 240 -3.05 15.20 -20.64
N VAL A 241 -1.73 15.14 -20.85
CA VAL A 241 -1.09 15.22 -22.17
C VAL A 241 0.13 14.30 -22.24
N ASP A 242 0.56 13.92 -23.45
CA ASP A 242 1.64 12.94 -23.63
C ASP A 242 3.03 13.46 -23.23
N ASP A 243 3.22 14.78 -23.09
CA ASP A 243 4.52 15.36 -22.70
C ASP A 243 4.80 15.31 -21.20
N GLY A 244 3.81 14.99 -20.37
CA GLY A 244 3.95 14.94 -18.91
C GLY A 244 4.01 16.31 -18.22
N GLU A 245 3.69 17.40 -18.92
CA GLU A 245 3.76 18.77 -18.38
C GLU A 245 2.44 19.24 -17.77
N HIS A 246 1.31 18.64 -18.15
CA HIS A 246 -0.01 19.07 -17.65
C HIS A 246 -0.61 18.04 -16.71
N TRP A 247 -0.62 18.37 -15.43
CA TRP A 247 -1.14 17.50 -14.38
C TRP A 247 -2.38 18.07 -13.72
N LEU A 248 -3.30 17.17 -13.39
CA LEU A 248 -4.51 17.47 -12.64
C LEU A 248 -4.51 16.68 -11.34
N ALA A 249 -4.47 17.38 -10.22
CA ALA A 249 -4.71 16.80 -8.91
C ALA A 249 -6.23 16.77 -8.65
N ILE A 250 -6.80 15.58 -8.56
CA ILE A 250 -8.21 15.35 -8.28
C ILE A 250 -8.34 14.84 -6.85
N ARG A 251 -9.08 15.57 -6.02
CA ARG A 251 -9.34 15.19 -4.64
C ARG A 251 -10.74 15.59 -4.22
N ARG A 252 -11.50 14.64 -3.66
CA ARG A 252 -12.87 14.86 -3.14
C ARG A 252 -13.79 15.51 -4.19
N GLY A 253 -13.67 15.09 -5.45
CA GLY A 253 -14.47 15.61 -6.56
C GLY A 253 -14.00 16.95 -7.14
N TYR A 254 -12.85 17.49 -6.71
CA TYR A 254 -12.29 18.74 -7.24
C TYR A 254 -10.98 18.49 -7.97
N GLY A 255 -10.92 18.89 -9.24
CA GLY A 255 -9.69 18.91 -10.03
C GLY A 255 -8.99 20.27 -9.90
N VAL A 256 -7.71 20.26 -9.56
CA VAL A 256 -6.85 21.44 -9.47
C VAL A 256 -5.60 21.21 -10.33
N PRO A 257 -5.28 22.09 -11.29
CA PRO A 257 -4.04 22.00 -12.04
C PRO A 257 -2.84 22.10 -11.09
N VAL A 258 -1.81 21.29 -11.34
CA VAL A 258 -0.56 21.32 -10.58
C VAL A 258 0.63 21.45 -11.53
N PRO A 259 1.78 21.97 -11.07
CA PRO A 259 2.99 22.02 -11.88
C PRO A 259 3.45 20.62 -12.33
N PRO A 260 4.34 20.55 -13.34
CA PRO A 260 4.96 19.30 -13.77
C PRO A 260 5.55 18.53 -12.58
N LEU A 261 5.10 17.29 -12.40
CA LEU A 261 5.45 16.53 -11.19
C LEU A 261 6.88 16.00 -11.22
N SER A 262 7.42 15.69 -12.39
CA SER A 262 8.81 15.23 -12.58
C SER A 262 9.81 16.22 -11.97
N GLY A 263 9.71 17.50 -12.34
CA GLY A 263 10.56 18.56 -11.81
C GLY A 263 10.43 18.70 -10.29
N LEU A 264 9.20 18.62 -9.75
CA LEU A 264 8.99 18.68 -8.29
C LEU A 264 9.60 17.49 -7.54
N VAL A 265 9.63 16.30 -8.15
CA VAL A 265 10.29 15.13 -7.55
C VAL A 265 11.81 15.32 -7.56
N GLU A 266 12.38 15.79 -8.67
CA GLU A 266 13.81 16.06 -8.80
C GLU A 266 14.30 17.16 -7.83
N GLU A 267 13.49 18.21 -7.65
CA GLU A 267 13.78 19.33 -6.75
C GLU A 267 13.50 19.01 -5.27
N GLY A 268 12.95 17.83 -4.96
CA GLY A 268 12.58 17.45 -3.59
C GLY A 268 11.38 18.20 -3.01
N GLN A 269 10.60 18.87 -3.85
CA GLN A 269 9.41 19.65 -3.47
C GLN A 269 8.11 18.83 -3.53
N PHE A 270 8.15 17.63 -4.12
CA PHE A 270 6.98 16.78 -4.33
C PHE A 270 6.23 16.46 -3.03
N THR A 271 6.92 16.05 -1.97
CA THR A 271 6.30 15.71 -0.69
C THR A 271 5.55 16.89 -0.07
N GLU A 272 6.07 18.11 -0.20
CA GLU A 272 5.41 19.32 0.28
C GLU A 272 4.10 19.58 -0.49
N LEU A 273 4.13 19.46 -1.82
CA LEU A 273 2.95 19.58 -2.66
C LEU A 273 1.86 18.59 -2.23
N ILE A 274 2.20 17.30 -2.11
CA ILE A 274 1.23 16.26 -1.74
C ILE A 274 0.65 16.53 -0.36
N THR A 275 1.48 16.94 0.61
CA THR A 275 1.03 17.29 1.96
C THR A 275 0.05 18.47 1.95
N ARG A 276 0.32 19.51 1.14
CA ARG A 276 -0.60 20.64 0.96
C ARG A 276 -1.92 20.22 0.32
N LEU A 277 -1.89 19.40 -0.73
CA LEU A 277 -3.10 18.88 -1.38
C LEU A 277 -3.96 18.04 -0.42
N LEU A 278 -3.34 17.17 0.39
CA LEU A 278 -4.04 16.33 1.37
C LEU A 278 -4.58 17.12 2.57
N SER A 279 -3.91 18.20 2.97
CA SER A 279 -4.39 19.08 4.05
C SER A 279 -5.39 20.16 3.59
N ALA A 280 -5.50 20.39 2.27
CA ALA A 280 -6.42 21.38 1.72
C ALA A 280 -7.89 21.06 2.05
N THR A 281 -8.64 22.10 2.41
CA THR A 281 -10.10 22.01 2.60
C THR A 281 -10.82 22.05 1.25
N ARG A 282 -12.08 21.60 1.18
CA ARG A 282 -12.91 21.72 -0.04
C ARG A 282 -12.97 23.16 -0.56
N ARG A 283 -13.04 24.15 0.34
CA ARG A 283 -13.04 25.58 -0.01
C ARG A 283 -11.73 26.00 -0.68
N LYS A 284 -10.59 25.53 -0.17
CA LYS A 284 -9.27 25.80 -0.73
C LYS A 284 -9.14 25.18 -2.13
N LEU A 285 -9.46 23.89 -2.27
CA LEU A 285 -9.41 23.17 -3.55
C LEU A 285 -10.28 23.84 -4.62
N ARG A 286 -11.52 24.22 -4.28
CA ARG A 286 -12.43 24.93 -5.21
C ARG A 286 -11.87 26.27 -5.70
N ALA A 287 -11.06 26.94 -4.88
CA ALA A 287 -10.43 28.21 -5.23
C ALA A 287 -9.09 28.04 -5.97
N GLY A 288 -8.68 26.81 -6.29
CA GLY A 288 -7.37 26.51 -6.87
C GLY A 288 -6.22 26.82 -5.92
N ARG A 289 -6.45 26.75 -4.60
CA ARG A 289 -5.45 27.00 -3.56
C ARG A 289 -5.25 25.72 -2.76
N TYR A 290 -4.02 25.40 -2.39
CA TYR A 290 -3.71 24.27 -1.49
C TYR A 290 -2.61 24.68 -0.54
#